data_AF-A0A822YXR2-F1
#
_entry.id   AF-A0A822YXR2-F1
#
_cell.length_a   1.000
_cell.length_b   1.000
_cell.length_c   1.000
_cell.angle_alpha   90.00
_cell.angle_beta   90.00
_cell.angle_gamma   90.00
#
_symmetry.space_group_name_H-M   'P 1'
#
loop_
_entity.id
_entity.type
_entity.pdbx_description
1 polymer ?
#
loop_
_entity_poly.entity_id
_entity_poly.type
_entity_poly.pdbx_seq_one_letter_code
_entity_poly.pdbx_strand_id
1 'polypeptide(L)'
;MNGGSGASQMTIEKLVGTNYQYWRLCMEAYLQGQDLWDLVTGDETLPDDTPQLVDARRKWKIKSGKTLFALRTSINKEYIDHVRKLDSPKKIRDTLERLFTQKKYNATAIP
;
A
#
# COMPACT_ATOMS: atom_id res chain seq x y z
N MET A 1 -30.06 22.54 -5.54
CA MET A 1 -28.74 22.67 -6.20
C MET A 1 -28.14 21.28 -6.28
N ASN A 2 -27.74 20.87 -7.48
CA ASN A 2 -27.35 19.51 -7.87
C ASN A 2 -25.82 19.45 -8.07
N GLY A 3 -25.19 18.30 -7.78
CA GLY A 3 -23.76 17.98 -8.06
C GLY A 3 -22.83 18.23 -6.88
N GLY A 4 -22.23 17.25 -6.20
CA GLY A 4 -21.32 16.17 -6.65
C GLY A 4 -20.06 16.32 -5.77
N SER A 5 -19.45 15.33 -5.13
CA SER A 5 -19.27 13.93 -5.47
C SER A 5 -19.38 13.10 -4.19
N GLY A 6 -20.34 12.18 -4.13
CA GLY A 6 -20.12 10.99 -3.34
C GLY A 6 -19.00 10.23 -4.05
N ALA A 7 -17.75 10.43 -3.63
CA ALA A 7 -16.71 9.49 -3.99
C ALA A 7 -17.23 8.14 -3.49
N SER A 8 -17.71 7.31 -4.41
CA SER A 8 -18.07 5.93 -4.13
C SER A 8 -16.88 5.39 -3.37
N GLN A 9 -17.11 5.05 -2.11
CA GLN A 9 -16.05 4.57 -1.23
C GLN A 9 -15.56 3.27 -1.87
N MET A 10 -14.50 3.37 -2.68
CA MET A 10 -13.98 2.24 -3.43
C MET A 10 -13.54 1.24 -2.38
N THR A 11 -14.34 0.20 -2.21
CA THR A 11 -14.03 -0.86 -1.27
C THR A 11 -13.06 -1.77 -1.98
N ILE A 12 -11.77 -1.56 -1.73
CA ILE A 12 -10.74 -2.49 -2.20
C ILE A 12 -11.04 -3.82 -1.53
N GLU A 13 -11.27 -4.86 -2.34
CA GLU A 13 -11.45 -6.22 -1.83
C GLU A 13 -10.28 -6.62 -0.94
N LYS A 14 -10.50 -7.39 0.12
CA LYS A 14 -9.39 -7.81 0.97
C LYS A 14 -8.46 -8.78 0.24
N LEU A 15 -7.16 -8.63 0.45
CA LEU A 15 -6.16 -9.58 -0.01
C LEU A 15 -6.30 -10.91 0.73
N VAL A 16 -6.79 -11.93 0.04
CA VAL A 16 -6.95 -13.32 0.55
C VAL A 16 -5.90 -14.28 -0.04
N GLY A 17 -4.98 -13.73 -0.83
CA GLY A 17 -3.81 -14.41 -1.36
C GLY A 17 -3.97 -14.92 -2.79
N THR A 18 -5.10 -15.56 -3.12
CA THR A 18 -5.39 -15.97 -4.51
C THR A 18 -5.69 -14.78 -5.42
N ASN A 19 -6.23 -13.70 -4.86
CA ASN A 19 -6.60 -12.48 -5.57
C ASN A 19 -5.48 -11.43 -5.67
N TYR A 20 -4.22 -11.76 -5.35
CA TYR A 20 -3.15 -10.77 -5.22
C TYR A 20 -2.97 -9.86 -6.44
N GLN A 21 -3.04 -10.38 -7.66
CA GLN A 21 -2.85 -9.57 -8.87
C GLN A 21 -3.97 -8.53 -9.04
N TYR A 22 -5.22 -8.92 -8.80
CA TYR A 22 -6.35 -8.01 -8.86
C TYR A 22 -6.32 -7.00 -7.71
N TRP A 23 -6.05 -7.46 -6.49
CA TRP A 23 -5.86 -6.61 -5.32
C TRP A 23 -4.77 -5.55 -5.57
N ARG A 24 -3.63 -5.96 -6.12
CA ARG A 24 -2.51 -5.07 -6.46
C ARG A 24 -2.95 -3.99 -7.45
N LEU A 25 -3.65 -4.38 -8.53
CA LEU A 25 -4.16 -3.44 -9.53
C LEU A 25 -5.12 -2.41 -8.90
N CYS A 26 -6.07 -2.86 -8.08
CA CYS A 26 -7.01 -1.96 -7.39
C CYS A 26 -6.30 -1.03 -6.41
N MET A 27 -5.33 -1.56 -5.64
CA MET A 27 -4.57 -0.78 -4.68
C MET A 27 -3.68 0.26 -5.37
N GLU A 28 -3.05 -0.10 -6.49
CA GLU A 28 -2.27 0.83 -7.31
C GLU A 28 -3.14 2.00 -7.80
N ALA A 29 -4.28 1.70 -8.45
CA ALA A 29 -5.20 2.72 -8.92
C ALA A 29 -5.72 3.62 -7.78
N TYR A 30 -6.03 3.03 -6.61
CA TYR A 30 -6.45 3.78 -5.44
C TYR A 30 -5.35 4.73 -4.95
N LEU A 31 -4.12 4.25 -4.76
CA LEU A 31 -3.01 5.05 -4.26
C LEU A 31 -2.64 6.17 -5.24
N GLN A 32 -2.68 5.91 -6.55
CA GLN A 32 -2.49 6.93 -7.58
C GLN A 32 -3.58 8.02 -7.51
N GLY A 33 -4.85 7.61 -7.41
CA GLY A 33 -5.97 8.54 -7.26
C GLY A 33 -5.98 9.33 -5.95
N GLN A 34 -5.13 8.97 -4.98
CA GLN A 34 -4.99 9.66 -3.69
C GLN A 34 -3.65 10.41 -3.54
N ASP A 35 -2.80 10.44 -4.58
CA ASP A 35 -1.45 11.03 -4.52
C ASP A 35 -0.54 10.38 -3.44
N LEU A 36 -0.66 9.04 -3.31
CA LEU A 36 0.04 8.22 -2.33
C LEU A 36 0.99 7.18 -2.96
N TRP A 37 0.97 7.02 -4.29
CA TRP A 37 1.72 5.95 -4.98
C TRP A 37 3.24 6.06 -4.80
N ASP A 38 3.78 7.27 -4.83
CA ASP A 38 5.23 7.52 -4.76
C ASP A 38 5.85 7.04 -3.42
N LEU A 39 5.05 6.93 -2.36
CA LEU A 39 5.48 6.37 -1.07
C LEU A 39 5.72 4.86 -1.12
N VAL A 40 4.98 4.14 -1.97
CA VAL A 40 5.10 2.68 -2.09
C VAL A 40 6.13 2.26 -3.13
N THR A 41 6.39 3.10 -4.15
CA THR A 41 7.55 2.92 -5.06
C THR A 41 8.85 3.35 -4.39
N GLY A 42 8.77 4.31 -3.45
CA GLY A 42 9.91 4.90 -2.77
C GLY A 42 10.49 6.11 -3.48
N ASP A 43 9.76 6.69 -4.42
CA ASP A 43 10.11 7.95 -5.08
C ASP A 43 9.89 9.15 -4.14
N GLU A 44 8.97 9.04 -3.18
CA GLU A 44 8.77 10.01 -2.09
C GLU A 44 9.36 9.49 -0.77
N THR A 45 10.52 10.01 -0.35
CA THR A 45 11.21 9.61 0.90
C THR A 45 10.98 10.59 2.04
N LEU A 46 11.17 10.13 3.29
CA LEU A 46 11.09 10.98 4.48
C LEU A 46 12.09 12.15 4.34
N PRO A 47 11.62 13.41 4.38
CA PRO A 47 12.52 14.56 4.34
C PRO A 47 13.43 14.63 5.57
N ASP A 48 14.59 15.27 5.39
CA ASP A 48 15.58 15.50 6.45
C ASP A 48 14.98 16.29 7.61
N ASP A 49 15.57 16.09 8.79
CA ASP A 49 15.15 16.75 10.03
C ASP A 49 15.77 18.15 10.16
N THR A 50 15.36 19.06 9.28
CA THR A 50 15.83 20.45 9.29
C THR A 50 14.67 21.42 9.52
N PRO A 51 14.91 22.59 10.14
CA PRO A 51 13.87 23.62 10.34
C PRO A 51 13.16 24.03 9.05
N GLN A 52 13.84 23.99 7.90
CA GLN A 52 13.30 24.38 6.59
C GLN A 52 12.34 23.34 6.01
N LEU A 53 12.42 22.08 6.46
CA LEU A 53 11.65 20.96 5.92
C LEU A 53 10.56 20.45 6.88
N VAL A 54 10.31 21.12 8.00
CA VAL A 54 9.33 20.70 9.02
C VAL A 54 7.94 20.45 8.41
N ASP A 55 7.47 21.34 7.54
CA ASP A 55 6.16 21.22 6.91
C ASP A 55 6.12 20.10 5.86
N ALA A 56 7.18 19.96 5.06
CA ALA A 56 7.32 18.86 4.11
C ALA A 56 7.32 17.50 4.84
N ARG A 57 8.07 17.42 5.94
CA ARG A 57 8.16 16.22 6.79
C ARG A 57 6.82 15.90 7.45
N ARG A 58 6.07 16.91 7.90
CA ARG A 58 4.71 16.73 8.44
C ARG A 58 3.76 16.19 7.37
N LYS A 59 3.77 16.77 6.17
CA LYS A 59 2.95 16.32 5.03
C LYS A 59 3.29 14.86 4.66
N TRP A 60 4.57 14.54 4.57
CA TRP A 60 5.03 13.17 4.31
C TRP A 60 4.52 12.19 5.37
N LYS A 61 4.64 12.52 6.67
CA LYS A 61 4.13 11.66 7.77
C LYS A 61 2.63 11.41 7.66
N ILE A 62 1.86 12.41 7.26
CA ILE A 62 0.40 12.28 7.03
C ILE A 62 0.12 11.34 5.84
N LYS A 63 0.76 11.56 4.69
CA LYS A 63 0.61 10.69 3.51
C LYS A 63 1.04 9.25 3.81
N SER A 64 2.18 9.07 4.48
CA SER A 64 2.71 7.78 4.92
C SER A 64 1.72 7.06 5.84
N GLY A 65 1.16 7.76 6.84
CA GLY A 65 0.12 7.22 7.71
C GLY A 65 -1.13 6.75 6.95
N LYS A 66 -1.62 7.56 5.99
CA LYS A 66 -2.76 7.19 5.14
C LYS A 66 -2.47 5.94 4.29
N THR A 67 -1.28 5.88 3.70
CA THR A 67 -0.84 4.75 2.87
C THR A 67 -0.73 3.46 3.68
N LEU A 68 -0.10 3.54 4.86
CA LEU A 68 -0.03 2.41 5.80
C LEU A 68 -1.41 1.92 6.22
N PHE A 69 -2.34 2.84 6.47
CA PHE A 69 -3.72 2.49 6.82
C PHE A 69 -4.43 1.77 5.66
N ALA A 70 -4.38 2.30 4.44
CA ALA A 70 -5.00 1.69 3.27
C ALA A 70 -4.45 0.28 2.98
N LEU A 71 -3.13 0.11 3.05
CA LEU A 71 -2.48 -1.19 2.89
C LEU A 71 -2.92 -2.17 3.99
N ARG A 72 -2.81 -1.81 5.26
CA ARG A 72 -3.09 -2.74 6.37
C ARG A 72 -4.58 -3.13 6.46
N THR A 73 -5.48 -2.21 6.16
CA THR A 73 -6.94 -2.48 6.26
C THR A 73 -7.50 -3.29 5.11
N SER A 74 -6.81 -3.28 3.96
CA SER A 74 -7.15 -4.07 2.77
C SER A 74 -6.51 -5.46 2.76
N ILE A 75 -5.76 -5.84 3.79
CA ILE A 75 -5.14 -7.17 3.91
C ILE A 75 -6.00 -8.06 4.82
N ASN A 76 -6.23 -9.32 4.42
CA ASN A 76 -6.90 -10.27 5.30
C ASN A 76 -6.04 -10.57 6.55
N LYS A 77 -6.69 -10.83 7.68
CA LYS A 77 -6.05 -11.12 8.97
C LYS A 77 -5.01 -12.24 8.89
N GLU A 78 -5.17 -13.22 8.00
CA GLU A 78 -4.20 -14.30 7.82
C GLU A 78 -2.83 -13.81 7.32
N TYR A 79 -2.80 -12.72 6.55
CA TYR A 79 -1.56 -12.19 5.95
C TYR A 79 -1.03 -10.95 6.64
N ILE A 80 -1.83 -10.32 7.52
CA ILE A 80 -1.44 -9.06 8.18
C ILE A 80 -0.21 -9.24 9.09
N ASP A 81 -0.02 -10.42 9.67
CA ASP A 81 1.08 -10.68 10.61
C ASP A 81 2.46 -10.63 9.94
N HIS A 82 2.54 -10.88 8.62
CA HIS A 82 3.76 -10.72 7.84
C HIS A 82 4.20 -9.25 7.70
N VAL A 83 3.27 -8.29 7.83
CA VAL A 83 3.52 -6.87 7.56
C VAL A 83 3.22 -5.95 8.75
N ARG A 84 2.62 -6.47 9.83
CA ARG A 84 2.19 -5.71 11.02
C ARG A 84 3.27 -4.81 11.61
N LYS A 85 4.51 -5.32 11.68
CA LYS A 85 5.65 -4.63 12.29
C LYS A 85 6.36 -3.66 11.33
N LEU A 86 5.99 -3.63 10.05
CA LEU A 86 6.62 -2.77 9.05
C LEU A 86 6.02 -1.37 9.12
N ASP A 87 6.88 -0.36 9.17
CA ASP A 87 6.55 1.06 9.31
C ASP A 87 6.71 1.86 8.00
N SER A 88 7.18 1.21 6.94
CA SER A 88 7.38 1.80 5.63
C SER A 88 6.36 1.22 4.63
N PRO A 89 5.59 2.06 3.92
CA PRO A 89 4.69 1.62 2.87
C PRO A 89 5.37 0.75 1.81
N LYS A 90 6.58 1.15 1.38
CA LYS A 90 7.43 0.38 0.46
C LYS A 90 7.77 -1.02 1.00
N LYS A 91 8.22 -1.13 2.26
CA LYS A 91 8.51 -2.45 2.87
C LYS A 91 7.28 -3.36 2.89
N ILE A 92 6.09 -2.81 3.15
CA ILE A 92 4.83 -3.58 3.09
C ILE A 92 4.59 -4.09 1.66
N ARG A 93 4.64 -3.20 0.66
CA ARG A 93 4.47 -3.56 -0.76
C ARG A 93 5.43 -4.67 -1.17
N ASP A 94 6.72 -4.49 -0.90
CA ASP A 94 7.77 -5.43 -1.30
C ASP A 94 7.61 -6.79 -0.60
N THR A 95 7.20 -6.79 0.67
CA THR A 95 6.94 -8.03 1.41
C THR A 95 5.75 -8.80 0.82
N LEU A 96 4.68 -8.11 0.43
CA LEU A 96 3.52 -8.74 -0.23
C LEU A 96 3.89 -9.24 -1.63
N GLU A 97 4.61 -8.45 -2.42
CA GLU A 97 5.09 -8.85 -3.74
C GLU A 97 5.96 -10.10 -3.65
N ARG A 98 6.88 -10.15 -2.68
CA ARG A 98 7.68 -11.34 -2.40
C ARG A 98 6.81 -12.54 -2.01
N LEU A 99 5.89 -12.37 -1.06
CA LEU A 99 5.05 -13.45 -0.53
C LEU A 99 4.18 -14.11 -1.62
N PHE A 100 3.64 -13.32 -2.54
CA PHE A 100 2.70 -13.81 -3.56
C PHE A 100 3.34 -14.07 -4.93
N THR A 101 4.56 -13.57 -5.18
CA THR A 101 5.32 -13.89 -6.40
C THR A 101 6.24 -15.10 -6.20
N GLN A 102 6.82 -15.30 -5.00
CA GLN A 102 7.61 -16.50 -4.70
C GLN A 102 6.76 -17.78 -4.70
N LYS A 103 5.47 -17.70 -4.33
CA LYS A 103 4.54 -18.84 -4.41
C LYS A 103 4.37 -19.40 -5.83
N LYS A 104 4.70 -18.65 -6.88
CA LYS A 104 4.63 -19.16 -8.26
C LYS A 104 5.79 -20.06 -8.67
N TYR A 105 6.94 -19.99 -7.99
CA TYR A 105 8.10 -20.84 -8.30
C TYR A 105 8.09 -22.20 -7.60
N ASN A 106 7.33 -22.34 -6.50
CA ASN A 106 7.25 -23.59 -5.74
C ASN A 106 6.15 -24.55 -6.25
N ALA A 107 5.30 -24.09 -7.19
CA ALA A 107 4.21 -24.90 -7.77
C ALA A 107 4.57 -25.52 -9.14
N THR A 108 5.77 -25.24 -9.67
CA THR A 108 6.22 -25.77 -10.98
C THR A 108 7.40 -26.74 -10.85
N ALA A 109 7.83 -27.06 -9.64
CA ALA A 109 8.93 -27.99 -9.42
C ALA A 109 8.41 -29.31 -8.85
N ILE A 110 7.81 -30.17 -9.68
CA ILE A 110 7.90 -31.65 -9.57
C ILE A 110 7.61 -32.28 -10.95
N PRO A 111 8.31 -33.34 -11.40
CA PRO A 111 9.60 -33.90 -10.96
C PRO A 111 10.73 -33.72 -11.99
#